data_AF-T1C9I6-F1
#
_entry.id   AF-T1C9I6-F1
#
_cell.length_a   1.000
_cell.length_b   1.000
_cell.length_c   1.000
_cell.angle_alpha   90.00
_cell.angle_beta   90.00
_cell.angle_gamma   90.00
#
_symmetry.space_group_name_H-M   'P 1'
#
loop_
_entity.id
_entity.type
_entity.pdbx_description
1 polymer ?
#
loop_
_entity_poly.entity_id
_entity_poly.type
_entity_poly.pdbx_seq_one_letter_code
_entity_poly.pdbx_strand_id
1 'polypeptide(L)'
;NGIKKYSRDKIVYRSEAMLDLVSPHCTYSNDVMVETGIKRFIHGRSSSEISSELNNGISDRHVRNLSNMAGDIFTDIHNENIPKLKAAMNSYILQID
;
A
#
# COMPACT_ATOMS: atom_id res chain seq x y z
N ASN A 1 -2.89 5.85 -21.09
CA ASN A 1 -1.52 5.69 -20.57
C ASN A 1 -1.53 4.65 -19.47
N GLY A 2 -1.14 3.41 -19.80
CA GLY A 2 -1.23 2.26 -18.91
C GLY A 2 -0.04 2.15 -17.96
N ILE A 3 -0.28 1.63 -16.75
CA ILE A 3 0.74 1.31 -15.76
C ILE A 3 1.54 0.12 -16.31
N LYS A 4 2.87 0.27 -16.44
CA LYS A 4 3.77 -0.79 -16.92
C LYS A 4 4.41 -1.50 -15.72
N LYS A 5 4.26 -2.83 -15.64
CA LYS A 5 4.92 -3.69 -14.65
C LYS A 5 6.39 -3.90 -15.04
N TYR A 6 7.31 -3.44 -14.21
CA TYR A 6 8.73 -3.79 -14.33
C TYR A 6 9.06 -4.92 -13.35
N SER A 7 9.54 -6.04 -13.89
CA SER A 7 10.09 -7.15 -13.12
C SER A 7 11.55 -7.28 -13.53
N ARG A 8 12.44 -6.60 -12.82
CA ARG A 8 13.88 -6.77 -12.98
C ARG A 8 14.43 -7.41 -11.72
N ASP A 9 14.50 -8.73 -11.79
CA ASP A 9 15.40 -9.56 -11.00
C ASP A 9 15.08 -9.60 -9.51
N LYS A 10 15.20 -10.77 -8.88
CA LYS A 10 14.82 -11.04 -7.48
C LYS A 10 15.74 -10.36 -6.45
N ILE A 11 16.15 -9.13 -6.73
CA ILE A 11 17.09 -8.34 -5.96
C ILE A 11 16.28 -7.39 -5.08
N VAL A 12 16.46 -7.51 -3.77
CA VAL A 12 15.85 -6.60 -2.79
C VAL A 12 16.63 -5.30 -2.82
N TYR A 13 16.16 -4.32 -3.60
CA TYR A 13 16.74 -2.98 -3.59
C TYR A 13 16.24 -2.22 -2.35
N ARG A 14 17.16 -1.70 -1.53
CA ARG A 14 16.85 -0.70 -0.49
C ARG A 14 16.36 0.58 -1.15
N SER A 15 15.47 1.33 -0.48
CA SER A 15 14.73 2.46 -1.07
C SER A 15 15.63 3.51 -1.73
N GLU A 16 16.87 3.71 -1.24
CA GLU A 16 17.83 4.64 -1.82
C GLU A 16 18.34 4.23 -3.21
N ALA A 17 18.71 2.95 -3.40
CA ALA A 17 19.14 2.43 -4.71
C ALA A 17 17.98 2.35 -5.73
N MET A 18 16.74 2.29 -5.20
CA MET A 18 15.54 2.40 -5.99
C MET A 18 15.37 3.84 -6.54
N LEU A 19 15.65 4.89 -5.76
CA LEU A 19 15.50 6.27 -6.25
C LEU A 19 16.32 6.57 -7.52
N ASP A 20 17.50 5.97 -7.68
CA ASP A 20 18.36 6.14 -8.86
C ASP A 20 17.84 5.41 -10.12
N LEU A 21 16.98 4.41 -9.96
CA LEU A 21 16.41 3.62 -11.07
C LEU A 21 15.18 4.27 -11.70
N VAL A 22 14.64 5.31 -11.06
CA VAL A 22 13.38 5.93 -11.45
C VAL A 22 13.65 7.35 -11.89
N SER A 23 13.17 7.69 -13.09
CA SER A 23 13.28 9.05 -13.65
C SER A 23 12.83 10.08 -12.62
N PRO A 24 13.44 11.29 -12.54
CA PRO A 24 13.11 12.33 -11.54
C PRO A 24 11.63 12.74 -11.45
N HIS A 25 10.79 12.29 -12.38
CA HIS A 25 9.35 12.54 -12.44
C HIS A 25 8.50 11.28 -12.33
N CYS A 26 9.08 10.16 -11.95
CA CYS A 26 8.38 8.91 -11.71
C CYS A 26 8.39 8.64 -10.20
N THR A 27 7.22 8.35 -9.64
CA THR A 27 7.10 7.86 -8.26
C THR A 27 6.93 6.34 -8.33
N TYR A 28 7.61 5.61 -7.44
CA TYR A 28 7.42 4.16 -7.35
C TYR A 28 5.95 3.83 -7.17
N SER A 29 5.37 3.12 -8.14
CA SER A 29 3.95 2.77 -8.09
C SER A 29 3.62 1.92 -6.86
N ASN A 30 4.60 1.18 -6.32
CA ASN A 30 4.43 0.39 -5.10
C ASN A 30 4.35 1.27 -3.84
N ASP A 31 5.20 2.29 -3.69
CA ASP A 31 5.17 3.18 -2.53
C ASP A 31 3.88 3.99 -2.52
N VAL A 32 3.48 4.51 -3.69
CA VAL A 32 2.18 5.19 -3.84
C VAL A 32 1.04 4.21 -3.59
N MET A 33 1.13 2.96 -4.03
CA MET A 33 0.11 1.95 -3.74
C MET A 33 -0.03 1.68 -2.24
N VAL A 34 1.07 1.52 -1.52
CA VAL A 34 1.05 1.33 -0.06
C VAL A 34 0.49 2.57 0.63
N GLU A 35 0.97 3.76 0.29
CA GLU A 35 0.53 5.02 0.91
C GLU A 35 -0.96 5.30 0.63
N THR A 36 -1.40 5.15 -0.62
CA THR A 36 -2.81 5.32 -1.00
C THR A 36 -3.71 4.26 -0.35
N GLY A 37 -3.22 3.03 -0.20
CA GLY A 37 -3.90 1.96 0.53
C GLY A 37 -4.09 2.31 2.01
N ILE A 38 -3.04 2.74 2.70
CA ILE A 38 -3.11 3.15 4.11
C ILE A 38 -4.08 4.32 4.28
N LYS A 39 -3.91 5.39 3.49
CA LYS A 39 -4.77 6.58 3.55
C LYS A 39 -6.24 6.21 3.31
N ARG A 40 -6.53 5.28 2.39
CA ARG A 40 -7.91 4.90 2.07
C ARG A 40 -8.54 3.94 3.08
N PHE A 41 -7.89 2.82 3.41
CA PHE A 41 -8.52 1.77 4.21
C PHE A 41 -8.27 1.90 5.72
N ILE A 42 -7.19 2.56 6.13
CA ILE A 42 -6.91 2.79 7.55
C ILE A 42 -7.45 4.15 8.00
N HIS A 43 -7.25 5.18 7.18
CA HIS A 43 -7.67 6.54 7.52
C HIS A 43 -9.00 6.97 6.89
N GLY A 44 -9.65 6.10 6.10
CA GLY A 44 -10.99 6.36 5.55
C GLY A 44 -11.05 7.48 4.51
N ARG A 45 -9.92 7.88 3.91
CA ARG A 45 -9.85 9.04 3.02
C ARG A 45 -10.33 8.70 1.60
N SER A 46 -10.99 9.65 0.95
CA SER A 46 -11.42 9.50 -0.44
C SER A 46 -10.26 9.58 -1.43
N SER A 47 -10.43 9.00 -2.61
CA SER A 47 -9.39 9.05 -3.67
C SER A 47 -9.09 10.48 -4.15
N SER A 48 -10.07 11.37 -4.12
CA SER A 48 -9.90 12.78 -4.46
C SER A 48 -9.04 13.53 -3.44
N GLU A 49 -9.29 13.31 -2.15
CA GLU A 49 -8.49 13.91 -1.08
C GLU A 49 -7.03 13.44 -1.17
N ILE A 50 -6.80 12.15 -1.38
CA ILE A 50 -5.46 11.58 -1.49
C ILE A 50 -4.74 12.12 -2.76
N SER A 51 -5.44 12.15 -3.89
CA SER A 51 -4.93 12.68 -5.16
C SER A 51 -4.50 14.14 -5.04
N SER A 52 -5.30 14.98 -4.36
CA SER A 52 -4.97 16.39 -4.15
C SER A 52 -3.71 16.63 -3.31
N GLU A 53 -3.30 15.66 -2.47
CA GLU A 53 -2.13 15.79 -1.62
C GLU A 53 -0.83 15.28 -2.25
N LEU A 54 -0.92 14.30 -3.15
CA LEU A 54 0.26 13.62 -3.66
C LEU A 54 1.14 14.53 -4.55
N ASN A 55 0.64 15.70 -4.98
CA ASN A 55 1.38 16.77 -5.67
C ASN A 55 2.33 16.30 -6.80
N ASN A 56 2.02 15.16 -7.41
CA ASN A 56 2.88 14.44 -8.37
C ASN A 56 2.14 14.11 -9.68
N GLY A 57 1.00 14.76 -9.94
CA GLY A 57 0.20 14.56 -11.15
C GLY A 57 -0.58 13.23 -11.19
N ILE A 58 -0.67 12.52 -10.06
CA ILE A 58 -1.47 11.29 -9.96
C ILE A 58 -2.95 11.66 -9.80
N SER A 59 -3.75 11.35 -10.84
CA SER A 59 -5.20 11.56 -10.81
C SER A 59 -5.94 10.68 -9.80
N ASP A 60 -7.15 11.10 -9.42
CA ASP A 60 -8.10 10.35 -8.59
C ASP A 60 -8.32 8.93 -9.11
N ARG A 61 -8.37 8.76 -10.44
CA ARG A 61 -8.53 7.45 -11.08
C ARG A 61 -7.34 6.54 -10.79
N HIS A 62 -6.12 7.08 -10.82
CA HIS A 62 -4.92 6.31 -10.48
C HIS A 62 -4.91 5.94 -9.00
N VAL A 63 -5.22 6.88 -8.11
CA VAL A 63 -5.34 6.62 -6.66
C VAL A 63 -6.38 5.53 -6.39
N ARG A 64 -7.55 5.59 -7.03
CA ARG A 64 -8.60 4.57 -6.85
C ARG A 64 -8.12 3.18 -7.26
N ASN A 65 -7.45 3.07 -8.41
CA ASN A 65 -6.94 1.79 -8.90
C ASN A 65 -5.84 1.24 -8.00
N LEU A 66 -4.87 2.07 -7.60
CA LEU A 66 -3.77 1.69 -6.72
C LEU A 66 -4.28 1.26 -5.34
N SER A 67 -5.15 2.07 -4.74
CA SER A 67 -5.73 1.71 -3.45
C SER A 67 -6.55 0.44 -3.53
N ASN A 68 -7.37 0.20 -4.57
CA ASN A 68 -8.06 -1.10 -4.67
C ASN A 68 -7.09 -2.30 -4.69
N MET A 69 -6.01 -2.23 -5.47
CA MET A 69 -4.98 -3.28 -5.47
C MET A 69 -4.31 -3.45 -4.09
N ALA A 70 -4.04 -2.35 -3.39
CA ALA A 70 -3.52 -2.41 -2.02
C ALA A 70 -4.51 -3.09 -1.07
N GLY A 71 -5.82 -2.84 -1.25
CA GLY A 71 -6.89 -3.43 -0.45
C GLY A 71 -6.98 -4.95 -0.61
N ASP A 72 -6.85 -5.44 -1.85
CA ASP A 72 -6.80 -6.87 -2.14
C ASP A 72 -5.60 -7.52 -1.42
N ILE A 73 -4.40 -6.93 -1.55
CA ILE A 73 -3.18 -7.44 -0.88
C ILE A 73 -3.31 -7.41 0.64
N PHE A 74 -3.83 -6.31 1.22
CA PHE A 74 -4.02 -6.20 2.66
C PHE A 74 -5.03 -7.23 3.18
N THR A 75 -6.07 -7.51 2.40
CA THR A 75 -7.08 -8.52 2.74
C THR A 75 -6.46 -9.92 2.75
N ASP A 76 -5.67 -10.27 1.73
CA ASP A 76 -4.98 -11.56 1.68
C ASP A 76 -4.04 -11.74 2.87
N ILE A 77 -3.19 -10.74 3.15
CA ILE A 77 -2.30 -10.75 4.33
C ILE A 77 -3.10 -10.86 5.63
N HIS A 78 -4.19 -10.11 5.75
CA HIS A 78 -5.05 -10.17 6.93
C HIS A 78 -5.63 -11.56 7.14
N ASN A 79 -6.19 -12.17 6.08
CA ASN A 79 -6.78 -13.50 6.14
C ASN A 79 -5.75 -14.59 6.47
N GLU A 80 -4.54 -14.48 5.95
CA GLU A 80 -3.44 -15.40 6.28
C GLU A 80 -2.99 -15.29 7.74
N ASN A 81 -3.05 -14.10 8.33
CA ASN A 81 -2.50 -13.83 9.66
C ASN A 81 -3.54 -13.81 10.78
N ILE A 82 -4.84 -13.62 10.47
CA ILE A 82 -5.90 -13.57 11.48
C ILE A 82 -5.98 -14.84 12.35
N PRO A 83 -5.74 -16.08 11.87
CA PRO A 83 -5.77 -17.25 12.74
C PRO A 83 -4.63 -17.22 13.77
N LYS A 84 -3.43 -16.79 13.35
CA LYS A 84 -2.26 -16.65 14.23
C LYS A 84 -2.50 -15.59 15.30
N LEU A 85 -3.07 -14.45 14.90
CA LEU A 85 -3.40 -13.37 15.81
C LEU A 85 -4.45 -13.81 16.84
N LYS A 86 -5.53 -14.46 16.40
CA LYS A 86 -6.57 -15.01 17.29
C LYS A 86 -6.01 -16.04 18.27
N ALA A 87 -5.15 -16.94 17.81
CA ALA A 87 -4.50 -17.93 18.66
C ALA A 87 -3.64 -17.25 19.75
N ALA A 88 -2.87 -16.23 19.38
CA ALA A 88 -2.09 -15.45 20.34
C ALA A 88 -2.98 -14.72 21.34
N MET A 89 -4.02 -14.00 20.88
CA MET A 89 -4.94 -13.27 21.77
C MET A 89 -5.65 -14.20 22.76
N ASN A 90 -6.12 -15.37 22.31
CA ASN A 90 -6.79 -16.34 23.15
C ASN A 90 -5.87 -17.05 24.14
N SER A 91 -4.54 -16.91 24.00
CA SER A 91 -3.58 -17.42 24.98
C SER A 91 -3.47 -16.53 26.22
N TYR A 92 -4.01 -15.31 26.17
CA TYR A 92 -4.03 -14.38 27.29
C TYR A 92 -5.41 -14.37 27.96
N ILE A 93 -5.45 -14.45 29.28
CA ILE A 93 -6.66 -14.13 30.06
C ILE A 93 -6.63 -12.62 30.30
N LEU A 94 -7.48 -11.90 29.58
CA LEU A 94 -7.69 -10.47 29.79
C LEU A 94 -8.91 -10.29 30.69
N GLN A 95 -8.68 -9.89 31.93
CA GLN A 95 -9.71 -9.42 32.85
C GLN A 95 -9.69 -7.88 32.84
N ILE A 96 -10.85 -7.26 32.71
CA ILE A 96 -11.04 -5.81 32.88
C ILE A 96 -11.63 -5.62 34.27
N ASP A 97 -11.04 -4.73 35.06
CA ASP A 97 -11.55 -4.30 36.37
C ASP A 97 -12.67 -3.27 36.22
#